data_AF-A0A351WKF6-F1
#
_entry.id   AF-A0A351WKF6-F1
#
_cell.length_a   1.000
_cell.length_b   1.000
_cell.length_c   1.000
_cell.angle_alpha   90.00
_cell.angle_beta   90.00
_cell.angle_gamma   90.00
#
_symmetry.space_group_name_H-M   'P 1'
#
loop_
_entity.id
_entity.type
_entity.pdbx_description
1 polymer ?
#
loop_
_entity_poly.entity_id
_entity_poly.type
_entity_poly.pdbx_seq_one_letter_code
_entity_poly.pdbx_strand_id
1 'polypeptide(L)'
;MAQERHADKRRYVKEKTTKAKPEDAKVDIKMKTCRSDRCEHAGQAQPIENFMRSKMSRDGYMHLCKVCYSVQARDRVGLKARNAASLEIRFDKYPDILPALADLAERECRTVEMQALAIIRAAVLPQMAAQR
;
A
#
# COMPACT_ATOMS: atom_id res chain seq x y z
N MET A 1 29.66 -12.32 32.21
CA MET A 1 28.86 -13.56 32.15
C MET A 1 27.70 -13.34 31.20
N ALA A 2 27.84 -13.75 29.94
CA ALA A 2 26.82 -13.57 28.90
C ALA A 2 25.91 -14.79 28.86
N GLN A 3 24.60 -14.59 29.00
CA GLN A 3 23.59 -15.64 28.91
C GLN A 3 23.01 -15.68 27.49
N GLU A 4 23.42 -16.68 26.73
CA GLU A 4 22.85 -17.02 25.42
C GLU A 4 21.43 -17.57 25.59
N ARG A 5 20.43 -16.89 24.98
CA ARG A 5 19.05 -17.39 24.92
C ARG A 5 18.84 -18.11 23.59
N HIS A 6 18.87 -19.43 23.64
CA HIS A 6 18.44 -20.30 22.54
C HIS A 6 16.93 -20.15 22.30
N ALA A 7 16.55 -19.58 21.15
CA ALA A 7 15.16 -19.51 20.71
C ALA A 7 14.74 -20.81 19.99
N ASP A 8 13.66 -21.37 20.53
CA ASP A 8 13.02 -22.65 20.23
C ASP A 8 12.49 -22.73 18.78
N LYS A 9 12.96 -23.74 18.05
CA LYS A 9 12.57 -24.02 16.65
C LYS A 9 11.27 -24.81 16.64
N ARG A 10 10.12 -24.13 16.64
CA ARG A 10 8.82 -24.76 16.34
C ARG A 10 8.79 -25.27 14.90
N ARG A 11 9.15 -26.55 14.73
CA ARG A 11 9.01 -27.33 13.49
C ARG A 11 7.52 -27.63 13.31
N TYR A 12 6.82 -26.76 12.59
CA TYR A 12 5.42 -26.98 12.25
C TYR A 12 5.32 -28.04 11.15
N VAL A 13 4.97 -29.27 11.53
CA VAL A 13 4.70 -30.38 10.60
C VAL A 13 3.25 -30.22 10.13
N LYS A 14 3.05 -29.81 8.87
CA LYS A 14 1.72 -29.85 8.25
C LYS A 14 1.43 -31.27 7.78
N GLU A 15 0.49 -31.91 8.46
CA GLU A 15 -0.11 -33.19 8.07
C GLU A 15 -0.72 -33.07 6.67
N LYS A 16 -0.28 -33.98 5.78
CA LYS A 16 -0.84 -34.16 4.44
C LYS A 16 -2.09 -35.03 4.55
N THR A 17 -3.25 -34.41 4.73
CA THR A 17 -4.53 -35.09 4.51
C THR A 17 -4.86 -35.10 3.02
N THR A 18 -4.45 -36.17 2.36
CA THR A 18 -5.00 -36.59 1.06
C THR A 18 -6.34 -37.26 1.31
N LYS A 19 -7.46 -36.62 0.94
CA LYS A 19 -8.76 -37.30 0.81
C LYS A 19 -9.42 -36.94 -0.52
N ALA A 20 -9.46 -37.98 -1.36
CA ALA A 20 -10.47 -38.42 -2.33
C ALA A 20 -11.27 -37.41 -3.15
N LYS A 21 -11.33 -37.72 -4.46
CA LYS A 21 -12.14 -37.10 -5.51
C LYS A 21 -13.65 -37.23 -5.21
N PRO A 22 -14.41 -36.13 -5.23
CA PRO A 22 -15.84 -36.17 -5.48
C PRO A 22 -16.07 -36.17 -7.00
N GLU A 23 -16.55 -37.29 -7.51
CA GLU A 23 -16.95 -37.46 -8.90
C GLU A 23 -18.40 -36.96 -9.00
N ASP A 24 -18.58 -35.84 -9.72
CA ASP A 24 -19.84 -35.37 -10.31
C ASP A 24 -21.02 -35.00 -9.40
N ALA A 25 -20.75 -34.44 -8.21
CA ALA A 25 -21.76 -33.60 -7.58
C ALA A 25 -21.97 -32.34 -8.44
N LYS A 26 -23.13 -32.25 -9.11
CA LYS A 26 -23.56 -31.03 -9.81
C LYS A 26 -23.73 -29.91 -8.77
N VAL A 27 -22.66 -29.16 -8.54
CA VAL A 27 -22.71 -27.97 -7.70
C VAL A 27 -23.19 -26.82 -8.57
N ASP A 28 -24.30 -26.20 -8.19
CA ASP A 28 -24.75 -24.95 -8.79
C ASP A 28 -23.74 -23.84 -8.46
N ILE A 29 -22.76 -23.65 -9.34
CA ILE A 29 -21.73 -22.63 -9.18
C ILE A 29 -22.35 -21.27 -9.51
N LYS A 30 -22.48 -20.42 -8.50
CA LYS A 30 -22.86 -19.01 -8.70
C LYS A 30 -21.76 -18.29 -9.49
N MET A 31 -22.16 -17.58 -10.55
CA MET A 31 -21.27 -16.80 -11.41
C MET A 31 -21.42 -15.29 -11.16
N LYS A 32 -20.34 -14.53 -11.38
CA LYS A 32 -20.28 -13.06 -11.24
C LYS A 32 -19.32 -12.48 -12.27
N THR A 33 -19.58 -11.24 -12.72
CA THR A 33 -18.73 -10.53 -13.69
C THR A 33 -17.82 -9.50 -13.01
N CYS A 34 -16.56 -9.44 -13.45
CA CYS A 34 -15.61 -8.42 -12.99
C CYS A 34 -15.88 -7.08 -13.69
N ARG A 35 -15.90 -5.99 -12.92
CA ARG A 35 -16.18 -4.62 -13.43
C ARG A 35 -14.93 -3.73 -13.64
N SER A 36 -13.73 -4.28 -13.56
CA SER A 36 -12.51 -3.49 -13.81
C SER A 36 -12.24 -3.38 -15.31
N ASP A 37 -12.00 -2.15 -15.77
CA ASP A 37 -11.50 -1.77 -17.10
C ASP A 37 -10.13 -2.37 -17.44
N ARG A 38 -9.31 -2.66 -16.43
CA ARG A 38 -7.96 -3.25 -16.56
C ARG A 38 -7.93 -4.77 -16.38
N CYS A 39 -9.09 -5.42 -16.35
CA CYS A 39 -9.18 -6.88 -16.23
C CYS A 39 -9.17 -7.52 -17.63
N GLU A 40 -8.31 -8.51 -17.87
CA GLU A 40 -8.36 -9.32 -19.09
C GLU A 40 -9.67 -10.12 -19.21
N HIS A 41 -10.32 -10.40 -18.06
CA HIS A 41 -11.62 -11.07 -17.97
C HIS A 41 -12.76 -10.10 -17.62
N ALA A 42 -12.59 -8.79 -17.88
CA ALA A 42 -13.65 -7.81 -17.67
C ALA A 42 -14.92 -8.24 -18.43
N GLY A 43 -16.08 -8.17 -17.78
CA GLY A 43 -17.35 -8.54 -18.41
C GLY A 43 -17.58 -10.04 -18.62
N GLN A 44 -16.58 -10.90 -18.41
CA GLN A 44 -16.76 -12.35 -18.46
C GLN A 44 -17.33 -12.88 -17.13
N ALA A 45 -18.30 -13.79 -17.21
CA ALA A 45 -18.87 -14.44 -16.03
C ALA A 45 -17.88 -15.48 -15.48
N GLN A 46 -17.46 -15.29 -14.23
CA GLN A 46 -16.54 -16.17 -13.53
C GLN A 46 -17.17 -16.72 -12.25
N PRO A 47 -16.71 -17.88 -11.74
CA PRO A 47 -17.18 -18.41 -10.46
C PRO A 47 -17.04 -17.39 -9.33
N ILE A 48 -18.02 -17.33 -8.43
CA ILE A 48 -18.02 -16.40 -7.30
C ILE A 48 -16.79 -16.58 -6.38
N GLU A 49 -16.20 -17.79 -6.40
CA GLU A 49 -14.95 -18.12 -5.72
C GLU A 49 -13.75 -17.30 -6.21
N ASN A 50 -13.81 -16.77 -7.44
CA ASN A 50 -12.78 -15.88 -7.99
C ASN A 50 -12.91 -14.44 -7.48
N PHE A 51 -13.89 -14.14 -6.63
CA PHE A 51 -14.11 -12.82 -6.05
C PHE A 51 -13.78 -12.83 -4.55
N MET A 52 -13.31 -11.69 -4.04
CA MET A 52 -13.07 -11.49 -2.61
C MET A 52 -14.40 -11.34 -1.87
N ARG A 53 -14.50 -11.88 -0.65
CA ARG A 53 -15.67 -11.65 0.22
C ARG A 53 -15.71 -10.20 0.69
N SER A 54 -16.89 -9.63 0.79
CA SER A 54 -17.12 -8.26 1.24
C SER A 54 -18.38 -8.18 2.08
N LYS A 55 -18.28 -7.57 3.27
CA LYS A 55 -19.42 -7.32 4.15
C LYS A 55 -20.29 -6.14 3.70
N MET A 56 -19.75 -5.27 2.84
CA MET A 56 -20.42 -4.05 2.40
C MET A 56 -21.29 -4.26 1.15
N SER A 57 -21.13 -5.39 0.46
CA SER A 57 -21.84 -5.69 -0.77
C SER A 57 -23.06 -6.59 -0.48
N ARG A 58 -24.20 -6.30 -1.11
CA ARG A 58 -25.46 -7.04 -0.92
C ARG A 58 -25.33 -8.54 -1.20
N ASP A 59 -24.49 -8.93 -2.15
CA ASP A 59 -24.24 -10.32 -2.54
C ASP A 59 -23.12 -10.99 -1.72
N GLY A 60 -22.44 -10.25 -0.84
CA GLY A 60 -21.34 -10.74 -0.03
C GLY A 60 -19.98 -10.80 -0.73
N TYR A 61 -19.85 -10.30 -1.96
CA TYR A 61 -18.59 -10.35 -2.72
C TYR A 61 -18.22 -9.00 -3.37
N MET A 62 -16.93 -8.72 -3.50
CA MET A 62 -16.42 -7.54 -4.20
C MET A 62 -16.78 -7.54 -5.68
N HIS A 63 -16.82 -6.36 -6.29
CA HIS A 63 -17.02 -6.17 -7.74
C HIS A 63 -15.76 -6.48 -8.57
N LEU A 64 -14.62 -6.65 -7.90
CA LEU A 64 -13.33 -7.01 -8.50
C LEU A 64 -13.04 -8.48 -8.25
N CYS A 65 -12.53 -9.18 -9.28
CA CYS A 65 -11.96 -10.50 -9.09
C CYS A 65 -10.64 -10.40 -8.29
N LYS A 66 -10.18 -11.53 -7.76
CA LYS A 66 -8.94 -11.64 -6.96
C LYS A 66 -7.71 -11.10 -7.70
N VAL A 67 -7.62 -11.33 -9.01
CA VAL A 67 -6.52 -10.84 -9.85
C VAL A 67 -6.51 -9.32 -9.88
N CYS A 68 -7.61 -8.67 -10.27
CA CYS A 68 -7.73 -7.22 -10.27
C CYS A 68 -7.50 -6.59 -8.89
N TYR A 69 -8.02 -7.24 -7.84
CA TYR A 69 -7.79 -6.78 -6.48
C TYR A 69 -6.29 -6.78 -6.13
N SER A 70 -5.55 -7.83 -6.51
CA SER A 70 -4.12 -7.92 -6.26
C SER A 70 -3.31 -6.86 -7.02
N VAL A 71 -3.68 -6.57 -8.28
CA VAL A 71 -3.06 -5.51 -9.07
C VAL A 71 -3.32 -4.16 -8.42
N GLN A 72 -4.58 -3.87 -8.07
CA GLN A 72 -4.93 -2.61 -7.41
C GLN A 72 -4.25 -2.48 -6.04
N ALA A 73 -4.09 -3.56 -5.29
CA ALA A 73 -3.35 -3.55 -4.03
C ALA A 73 -1.86 -3.24 -4.23
N ARG A 74 -1.23 -3.85 -5.24
CA ARG A 74 0.15 -3.54 -5.63
C ARG A 74 0.28 -2.09 -6.10
N ASP A 75 -0.67 -1.58 -6.87
CA ASP A 75 -0.67 -0.18 -7.30
C ASP A 75 -0.78 0.75 -6.09
N ARG A 76 -1.60 0.46 -5.09
CA ARG A 76 -1.67 1.28 -3.86
C ARG A 76 -0.34 1.30 -3.10
N VAL A 77 0.36 0.17 -3.03
CA VAL A 77 1.69 0.09 -2.40
C VAL A 77 2.75 0.78 -3.27
N GLY A 78 2.71 0.56 -4.57
CA GLY A 78 3.59 1.17 -5.56
C GLY A 78 3.40 2.67 -5.67
N LEU A 79 2.19 3.20 -5.50
CA LEU A 79 1.93 4.64 -5.39
C LEU A 79 2.55 5.20 -4.11
N LYS A 80 2.51 4.48 -2.99
CA LYS A 80 3.25 4.90 -1.79
C LYS A 80 4.75 4.94 -2.03
N ALA A 81 5.29 3.97 -2.77
CA ALA A 81 6.72 3.94 -3.11
C ALA A 81 7.11 5.00 -4.17
N ARG A 82 6.28 5.25 -5.18
CA ARG A 82 6.51 6.28 -6.22
C ARG A 82 6.30 7.69 -5.69
N ASN A 83 5.36 7.87 -4.76
CA ASN A 83 5.19 9.13 -4.04
C ASN A 83 6.18 9.28 -2.88
N ALA A 84 6.99 8.27 -2.58
CA ALA A 84 8.21 8.42 -1.78
C ALA A 84 9.34 9.00 -2.66
N ALA A 85 9.03 10.04 -3.44
CA ALA A 85 10.07 10.85 -4.05
C ALA A 85 10.89 11.45 -2.90
N SER A 86 12.11 10.94 -2.73
CA SER A 86 13.06 11.48 -1.76
C SER A 86 13.56 12.81 -2.29
N LEU A 87 13.32 13.88 -1.55
CA LEU A 87 13.94 15.18 -1.81
C LEU A 87 15.25 15.24 -1.03
N GLU A 88 16.38 15.22 -1.73
CA GLU A 88 17.68 15.49 -1.12
C GLU A 88 17.95 17.00 -1.15
N ILE A 89 18.07 17.60 0.04
CA ILE A 89 18.43 19.01 0.20
C ILE A 89 19.88 19.05 0.69
N ARG A 90 20.78 19.60 -0.13
CA ARG A 90 22.21 19.71 0.22
C ARG A 90 22.51 21.10 0.78
N PHE A 91 23.05 21.13 2.00
CA PHE A 91 23.47 22.36 2.68
C PHE A 91 24.98 22.62 2.60
N ASP A 92 25.73 21.80 1.85
CA ASP A 92 27.20 21.87 1.75
C ASP A 92 27.71 23.26 1.32
N LYS A 93 26.90 23.99 0.53
CA LYS A 93 27.24 25.33 0.03
C LYS A 93 26.86 26.47 0.98
N TYR A 94 26.07 26.19 2.01
CA TYR A 94 25.50 27.18 2.92
C TYR A 94 25.49 26.66 4.36
N PRO A 95 26.68 26.52 4.98
CA PRO A 95 26.79 25.93 6.32
C PRO A 95 26.02 26.74 7.38
N ASP A 96 25.92 28.06 7.20
CA ASP A 96 25.26 28.97 8.14
C ASP A 96 23.72 28.82 8.17
N ILE A 97 23.13 28.19 7.15
CA ILE A 97 21.68 27.98 7.09
C ILE A 97 21.23 26.91 8.08
N LEU A 98 22.06 25.90 8.37
CA LEU A 98 21.68 24.80 9.27
C LEU A 98 21.42 25.29 10.70
N PRO A 99 22.30 26.08 11.34
CA PRO A 99 22.02 26.68 12.65
C PRO A 99 20.75 27.54 12.65
N ALA A 100 20.58 28.41 11.65
CA ALA A 100 19.41 29.27 11.55
C ALA A 100 18.10 28.47 11.42
N LEU A 101 18.14 27.36 10.66
CA LEU A 101 17.00 26.47 10.49
C LEU A 101 16.69 25.69 11.78
N ALA A 102 17.71 25.29 12.53
CA ALA A 102 17.55 24.63 13.83
C ALA A 102 16.89 25.56 14.86
N ASP A 103 17.35 26.80 14.96
CA ASP A 103 16.76 27.81 15.85
C ASP A 103 15.28 28.06 15.53
N LEU A 104 14.93 28.15 14.23
CA LEU A 104 13.55 28.30 13.79
C LEU A 104 12.70 27.06 14.12
N ALA A 105 13.27 25.87 13.91
CA ALA A 105 12.58 24.61 14.20
C ALA A 105 12.26 24.48 15.70
N GLU A 106 13.18 24.87 16.58
CA GLU A 106 12.95 24.88 18.03
C GLU A 106 11.84 25.85 18.43
N ARG A 107 11.85 27.08 17.90
CA ARG A 107 10.82 28.10 18.18
C ARG A 107 9.42 27.66 17.75
N GLU A 108 9.31 26.92 16.65
CA GLU A 108 8.04 26.43 16.10
C GLU A 108 7.66 25.02 16.59
N CYS A 109 8.44 24.43 17.50
CA CYS A 109 8.25 23.06 17.98
C CYS A 109 8.17 22.02 16.85
N ARG A 110 9.08 22.11 15.87
CA ARG A 110 9.19 21.21 14.71
C ARG A 110 10.57 20.56 14.62
N THR A 111 10.69 19.52 13.80
CA THR A 111 12.01 19.03 13.39
C THR A 111 12.59 19.93 12.30
N VAL A 112 13.92 19.91 12.16
CA VAL A 112 14.65 20.71 11.16
C VAL A 112 14.16 20.39 9.74
N GLU A 113 13.91 19.12 9.44
CA GLU A 113 13.38 18.67 8.15
C GLU A 113 11.97 19.21 7.89
N MET A 114 11.10 19.17 8.91
CA MET A 114 9.75 19.70 8.80
C MET A 114 9.75 21.21 8.61
N GLN A 115 10.67 21.93 9.25
CA GLN A 115 10.83 23.37 9.04
C GLN A 115 11.36 23.68 7.64
N ALA A 116 12.34 22.92 7.13
CA ALA A 116 12.83 23.04 5.75
C ALA A 116 11.69 22.88 4.75
N LEU A 117 10.88 21.83 4.92
CA LEU A 117 9.73 21.57 4.05
C LEU A 117 8.67 22.67 4.13
N ALA A 118 8.42 23.22 5.32
CA ALA A 118 7.48 24.33 5.50
C ALA A 118 7.92 25.58 4.73
N ILE A 119 9.20 25.95 4.83
CA ILE A 119 9.79 27.08 4.11
C ILE A 119 9.72 26.85 2.60
N ILE A 120 10.11 25.66 2.12
CA ILE A 120 10.06 25.31 0.69
C ILE A 120 8.62 25.43 0.16
N ARG A 121 7.63 24.88 0.89
CA ARG A 121 6.21 24.98 0.50
C ARG A 121 5.75 26.43 0.44
N ALA A 122 6.11 27.23 1.44
CA ALA A 122 5.76 28.65 1.49
C ALA A 122 6.42 29.46 0.36
N ALA A 123 7.61 29.08 -0.10
CA ALA A 123 8.30 29.74 -1.21
C ALA A 123 7.73 29.35 -2.60
N VAL A 124 7.29 28.09 -2.76
CA VAL A 124 6.84 27.55 -4.06
C VAL A 124 5.36 27.84 -4.34
N LEU A 125 4.48 27.75 -3.33
CA LEU A 125 3.04 27.88 -3.51
C LEU A 125 2.53 29.27 -3.97
N PRO A 126 3.12 30.42 -3.55
CA PRO A 126 2.67 31.73 -4.01
C PRO A 126 2.81 31.94 -5.52
N GLN A 127 3.78 31.28 -6.16
CA GLN A 127 4.03 31.45 -7.60
C GLN A 127 2.98 30.77 -8.48
N MET A 128 2.26 29.77 -7.96
CA MET A 128 1.25 29.03 -8.72
C MET A 128 -0.15 29.67 -8.65
N ALA A 129 -0.40 30.52 -7.66
CA ALA A 129 -1.69 31.20 -7.48
C ALA A 129 -1.85 32.45 -8.37
N ALA A 130 -0.74 33.05 -8.82
CA ALA A 130 -0.74 34.27 -9.64
C ALA A 130 -0.82 34.02 -11.17
N GLN A 131 -0.91 32.76 -11.60
CA GLN A 131 -0.99 32.35 -13.02
C GLN A 131 -2.39 31.87 -13.43
N ARG A 132 -3.43 32.17 -12.66
CA ARG A 132 -4.84 31.93 -12.96
C ARG A 132 -5.59 33.23 -13.09
#